data_AF-A0A3Q0ET38-F1
#
_entry.id   AF-A0A3Q0ET38-F1
#
_cell.length_a   1.000
_cell.length_b   1.000
_cell.length_c   1.000
_cell.angle_alpha   90.00
_cell.angle_beta   90.00
_cell.angle_gamma   90.00
#
_symmetry.space_group_name_H-M   'P 1'
#
loop_
_entity.id
_entity.type
_entity.pdbx_description
1 polymer ?
#
loop_
_entity_poly.entity_id
_entity_poly.type
_entity_poly.pdbx_seq_one_letter_code
_entity_poly.pdbx_strand_id
1 'polypeptide(L)'
;MRSKDRIAYFYDGDVGSVYFGAKHPMKPHRLCMTHHLVLSYDLHKKMEIYRPHKAYPVELAQFHSADYVEFLHRITPDTQHLFLNELTKYNLGEDCPVFDNLFEFCQIYAGGTIDAARRLNNQLCDIAINWAGGLHHAKKCEASGFCYINDLVLGILELLKYHARVLYIDIDVHHGDGVEEAFYFTDRVMTVSFHKYGDLFFPGTGDAKEIGEREGKFYAINVPLKDGIDDLSFTRLFKTIISKVVETYQPGAIVLQCGADSLAGDRLGCFNLSIDGHSECVSFVKRFNLPLLVTGGGGYTKENVARCWTVETGVLLDTELPNEIPENDYIKYFAPEFSLKIPNGQIVPPDFYIPDFDEDEQNPDERIDQHSQDKHIQRDDEYYEADNDNDQMDVS
;
A
#
# COMPACT_ATOMS: atom_id res chain seq x y z
N MET A 1 -24.49 12.98 17.71
CA MET A 1 -24.26 11.96 16.67
C MET A 1 -23.01 12.38 15.92
N ARG A 2 -22.00 11.51 15.82
CA ARG A 2 -20.80 11.78 15.05
C ARG A 2 -21.17 11.79 13.55
N SER A 3 -20.63 12.71 12.77
CA SER A 3 -20.75 12.64 11.31
C SER A 3 -20.02 11.37 10.83
N LYS A 4 -20.61 10.68 9.85
CA LYS A 4 -19.94 9.55 9.20
C LYS A 4 -18.62 10.03 8.59
N ASP A 5 -17.55 9.26 8.73
CA ASP A 5 -16.24 9.60 8.16
C ASP A 5 -16.37 9.71 6.62
N ARG A 6 -15.78 10.75 6.03
CA ARG A 6 -15.67 10.93 4.57
C ARG A 6 -14.46 10.19 4.06
N ILE A 7 -14.66 9.30 3.08
CA ILE A 7 -13.65 8.35 2.63
C ILE A 7 -13.37 8.60 1.16
N ALA A 8 -12.10 8.85 0.84
CA ALA A 8 -11.59 8.90 -0.53
C ALA A 8 -10.85 7.60 -0.85
N TYR A 9 -11.10 7.03 -2.02
CA TYR A 9 -10.49 5.80 -2.49
C TYR A 9 -9.85 6.02 -3.86
N PHE A 10 -8.57 5.69 -4.00
CA PHE A 10 -7.80 5.94 -5.20
C PHE A 10 -7.56 4.64 -5.98
N TYR A 11 -7.90 4.66 -7.27
CA TYR A 11 -7.70 3.53 -8.16
C TYR A 11 -7.53 4.00 -9.61
N ASP A 12 -6.59 3.37 -10.32
CA ASP A 12 -6.42 3.51 -11.76
C ASP A 12 -6.45 2.10 -12.36
N GLY A 13 -7.32 1.87 -13.36
CA GLY A 13 -7.44 0.56 -14.00
C GLY A 13 -6.18 0.11 -14.75
N ASP A 14 -5.28 1.03 -15.10
CA ASP A 14 -4.05 0.69 -15.82
C ASP A 14 -3.04 -0.08 -14.91
N VAL A 15 -3.16 -0.02 -13.57
CA VAL A 15 -2.26 -0.76 -12.63
C VAL A 15 -2.34 -2.28 -12.77
N GLY A 16 -3.50 -2.81 -13.20
CA GLY A 16 -3.71 -4.24 -13.37
C GLY A 16 -2.95 -4.84 -14.53
N SER A 17 -2.55 -4.01 -15.49
CA SER A 17 -1.88 -4.43 -16.72
C SER A 17 -0.38 -4.70 -16.52
N VAL A 18 0.16 -4.28 -15.37
CA VAL A 18 1.58 -4.34 -15.04
C VAL A 18 2.00 -5.76 -14.69
N TYR A 19 3.09 -6.20 -15.30
CA TYR A 19 3.62 -7.55 -15.16
C TYR A 19 5.13 -7.50 -14.89
N PHE A 20 5.53 -7.90 -13.68
CA PHE A 20 6.94 -7.88 -13.25
C PHE A 20 7.78 -9.01 -13.89
N GLY A 21 7.14 -10.05 -14.43
CA GLY A 21 7.77 -11.23 -14.99
C GLY A 21 7.12 -12.53 -14.53
N ALA A 22 7.37 -13.63 -15.25
CA ALA A 22 6.74 -14.94 -15.03
C ALA A 22 6.85 -15.42 -13.57
N LYS A 23 8.07 -15.58 -13.09
CA LYS A 23 8.33 -16.11 -11.75
C LYS A 23 8.32 -15.05 -10.64
N HIS A 24 8.04 -13.79 -10.98
CA HIS A 24 8.13 -12.71 -9.99
C HIS A 24 6.90 -12.74 -9.06
N PRO A 25 7.07 -12.71 -7.73
CA PRO A 25 5.97 -12.86 -6.77
C PRO A 25 5.05 -11.64 -6.71
N MET A 26 5.55 -10.43 -6.94
CA MET A 26 4.71 -9.23 -7.05
C MET A 26 3.81 -9.31 -8.29
N LYS A 27 2.49 -9.42 -8.06
CA LYS A 27 1.45 -9.41 -9.09
C LYS A 27 0.51 -8.22 -8.88
N PRO A 28 0.72 -7.07 -9.54
CA PRO A 28 -0.17 -5.89 -9.45
C PRO A 28 -1.64 -6.19 -9.74
N HIS A 29 -1.94 -7.26 -10.49
CA HIS A 29 -3.29 -7.77 -10.72
C HIS A 29 -4.14 -7.95 -9.45
N ARG A 30 -3.53 -8.20 -8.28
CA ARG A 30 -4.22 -8.24 -6.98
C ARG A 30 -5.02 -6.95 -6.69
N LEU A 31 -4.59 -5.81 -7.23
CA LEU A 31 -5.28 -4.52 -7.10
C LEU A 31 -6.61 -4.49 -7.85
N CYS A 32 -6.67 -5.07 -9.06
CA CYS A 32 -7.90 -5.22 -9.82
C CYS A 32 -8.88 -6.16 -9.11
N MET A 33 -8.37 -7.27 -8.59
CA MET A 33 -9.17 -8.21 -7.79
C MET A 33 -9.78 -7.52 -6.56
N THR A 34 -9.00 -6.74 -5.81
CA THR A 34 -9.52 -5.92 -4.69
C THR A 34 -10.57 -4.93 -5.17
N HIS A 35 -10.32 -4.21 -6.27
CA HIS A 35 -11.25 -3.22 -6.78
C HIS A 35 -12.60 -3.83 -7.18
N HIS A 36 -12.58 -4.96 -7.89
CA HIS A 36 -13.80 -5.66 -8.28
C HIS A 36 -14.59 -6.21 -7.10
N LEU A 37 -13.93 -6.69 -6.05
CA LEU A 37 -14.61 -7.03 -4.81
C LEU A 37 -15.23 -5.79 -4.12
N VAL A 38 -14.51 -4.68 -4.07
CA VAL A 38 -15.04 -3.40 -3.57
C VAL A 38 -16.29 -2.95 -4.34
N LEU A 39 -16.32 -3.18 -5.65
CA LEU A 39 -17.49 -2.90 -6.49
C LEU A 39 -18.64 -3.88 -6.20
N SER A 40 -18.35 -5.18 -6.20
CA SER A 40 -19.37 -6.24 -6.07
C SER A 40 -20.02 -6.27 -4.68
N TYR A 41 -19.31 -5.85 -3.64
CA TYR A 41 -19.85 -5.61 -2.29
C TYR A 41 -20.52 -4.24 -2.12
N ASP A 42 -20.67 -3.45 -3.19
CA ASP A 42 -21.29 -2.12 -3.16
C ASP A 42 -20.59 -1.11 -2.24
N LEU A 43 -19.33 -1.34 -1.88
CA LEU A 43 -18.55 -0.46 -0.99
C LEU A 43 -18.29 0.91 -1.65
N HIS A 44 -18.11 0.92 -2.97
CA HIS A 44 -17.97 2.14 -3.77
C HIS A 44 -19.11 3.15 -3.58
N LYS A 45 -20.34 2.70 -3.25
CA LYS A 45 -21.49 3.58 -3.01
C LYS A 45 -21.37 4.39 -1.71
N LYS A 46 -20.40 4.06 -0.86
CA LYS A 46 -20.20 4.66 0.47
C LYS A 46 -18.93 5.51 0.57
N MET A 47 -18.20 5.69 -0.53
CA MET A 47 -16.96 6.45 -0.61
C MET A 47 -16.83 7.19 -1.94
N GLU A 48 -15.92 8.16 -2.00
CA GLU A 48 -15.59 8.88 -3.22
C GLU A 48 -14.42 8.19 -3.92
N ILE A 49 -14.61 7.75 -5.16
CA ILE A 49 -13.57 7.11 -5.96
C ILE A 49 -12.89 8.16 -6.82
N TYR A 50 -11.57 8.16 -6.81
CA TYR A 50 -10.72 9.04 -7.59
C TYR A 50 -9.76 8.23 -8.45
N ARG A 51 -9.61 8.67 -9.70
CA ARG A 51 -8.45 8.28 -10.50
C ARG A 51 -7.26 9.16 -10.08
N PRO A 52 -6.14 8.60 -9.60
CA PRO A 52 -5.00 9.39 -9.18
C PRO A 52 -4.35 10.10 -10.36
N HIS A 53 -3.74 11.26 -10.12
CA HIS A 53 -2.81 11.82 -11.12
C HIS A 53 -1.59 10.90 -11.26
N LYS A 54 -0.95 10.93 -12.44
CA LYS A 54 0.38 10.34 -12.61
C LYS A 54 1.39 11.31 -12.03
N ALA A 55 2.05 10.94 -10.94
CA ALA A 55 3.03 11.80 -10.27
C ALA A 55 4.11 12.29 -11.26
N TYR A 56 4.37 13.58 -11.25
CA TYR A 56 5.40 14.17 -12.11
C TYR A 56 6.80 13.83 -11.54
N PRO A 57 7.84 13.70 -12.40
CA PRO A 57 9.21 13.46 -11.94
C PRO A 57 9.69 14.42 -10.84
N VAL A 58 9.24 15.67 -10.88
CA VAL A 58 9.56 16.71 -9.87
C VAL A 58 8.93 16.46 -8.51
N GLU A 59 7.81 15.75 -8.45
CA GLU A 59 7.16 15.32 -7.21
C GLU A 59 7.91 14.12 -6.63
N LEU A 60 8.29 13.15 -7.47
CA LEU A 60 9.09 11.99 -7.05
C LEU A 60 10.47 12.42 -6.51
N ALA A 61 11.07 13.42 -7.14
CA ALA A 61 12.36 14.00 -6.74
C ALA A 61 12.31 14.87 -5.48
N GLN A 62 11.15 15.03 -4.83
CA GLN A 62 11.08 15.66 -3.49
C GLN A 62 11.80 14.81 -2.44
N PHE A 63 11.82 13.49 -2.62
CA PHE A 63 12.60 12.56 -1.80
C PHE A 63 13.74 11.95 -2.60
N HIS A 64 13.44 11.33 -3.74
CA HIS A 64 14.42 10.58 -4.50
C HIS A 64 15.45 11.48 -5.18
N SER A 65 16.64 10.94 -5.47
CA SER A 65 17.61 11.69 -6.26
C SER A 65 17.11 11.89 -7.70
N ALA A 66 17.30 13.09 -8.24
CA ALA A 66 16.79 13.43 -9.57
C ALA A 66 17.39 12.53 -10.68
N ASP A 67 18.65 12.10 -10.52
CA ASP A 67 19.30 11.17 -11.45
C ASP A 67 18.70 9.76 -11.41
N TYR A 68 18.24 9.29 -10.24
CA TYR A 68 17.54 8.01 -10.10
C TYR A 68 16.15 8.07 -10.75
N VAL A 69 15.38 9.12 -10.50
CA VAL A 69 14.05 9.31 -11.11
C VAL A 69 14.16 9.41 -12.65
N GLU A 70 15.12 10.17 -13.16
CA GLU A 70 15.40 10.27 -14.60
C GLU A 70 15.81 8.91 -15.19
N PHE A 71 16.59 8.12 -14.44
CA PHE A 71 16.95 6.78 -14.88
C PHE A 71 15.74 5.85 -14.99
N LEU A 72 14.85 5.84 -13.98
CA LEU A 72 13.61 5.07 -14.04
C LEU A 72 12.70 5.55 -15.20
N HIS A 73 12.71 6.85 -15.50
CA HIS A 73 11.90 7.41 -16.59
C HIS A 73 12.34 6.93 -17.97
N ARG A 74 13.65 6.77 -18.19
CA ARG A 74 14.22 6.43 -19.50
C ARG A 74 14.40 4.93 -19.75
N ILE A 75 14.49 4.12 -18.69
CA ILE A 75 14.85 2.70 -18.78
C ILE A 75 13.68 1.88 -19.34
N THR A 76 13.96 1.00 -20.30
CA THR A 76 12.99 0.06 -20.87
C THR A 76 13.59 -1.33 -21.01
N PRO A 77 12.78 -2.39 -21.13
CA PRO A 77 13.30 -3.74 -21.34
C PRO A 77 14.23 -3.85 -22.55
N ASP A 78 13.94 -3.12 -23.63
CA ASP A 78 14.73 -3.09 -24.86
C ASP A 78 16.10 -2.42 -24.68
N THR A 79 16.18 -1.42 -23.80
CA THR A 79 17.38 -0.56 -23.65
C THR A 79 18.25 -0.94 -22.45
N GLN A 80 17.75 -1.77 -21.52
CA GLN A 80 18.42 -2.07 -20.25
C GLN A 80 19.86 -2.60 -20.40
N HIS A 81 20.13 -3.37 -21.46
CA HIS A 81 21.45 -3.92 -21.76
C HIS A 81 22.52 -2.85 -22.04
N LEU A 82 22.12 -1.60 -22.35
CA LEU A 82 23.01 -0.46 -22.57
C LEU A 82 23.43 0.23 -21.27
N PHE A 83 22.76 -0.09 -20.14
CA PHE A 83 22.88 0.65 -18.88
C PHE A 83 23.31 -0.23 -17.70
N LEU A 84 24.15 -1.25 -17.94
CA LEU A 84 24.54 -2.24 -16.91
C LEU A 84 25.10 -1.60 -15.62
N ASN A 85 25.89 -0.53 -15.75
CA ASN A 85 26.46 0.17 -14.58
C ASN A 85 25.37 0.87 -13.76
N GLU A 86 24.43 1.55 -14.41
CA GLU A 86 23.31 2.19 -13.75
C GLU A 86 22.32 1.19 -13.15
N LEU A 87 22.07 0.04 -13.81
CA LEU A 87 21.26 -1.04 -13.24
C LEU A 87 21.85 -1.51 -11.91
N THR A 88 23.16 -1.76 -11.85
CA THR A 88 23.82 -2.11 -10.58
C THR A 88 23.79 -0.97 -9.57
N LYS A 89 24.05 0.28 -10.00
CA LYS A 89 24.04 1.46 -9.12
C LYS A 89 22.68 1.69 -8.44
N TYR A 90 21.60 1.49 -9.19
CA TYR A 90 20.24 1.77 -8.75
C TYR A 90 19.48 0.51 -8.28
N ASN A 91 20.21 -0.60 -8.13
CA ASN A 91 19.71 -1.90 -7.67
C ASN A 91 18.51 -2.42 -8.49
N LEU A 92 18.56 -2.28 -9.82
CA LEU A 92 17.62 -2.90 -10.74
C LEU A 92 18.22 -4.22 -11.24
N GLY A 93 17.48 -5.32 -11.04
CA GLY A 93 17.98 -6.68 -11.20
C GLY A 93 16.90 -7.74 -11.00
N GLU A 94 17.24 -8.84 -10.34
CA GLU A 94 16.31 -9.96 -10.14
C GLU A 94 15.10 -9.57 -9.28
N ASP A 95 15.35 -8.96 -8.11
CA ASP A 95 14.27 -8.52 -7.23
C ASP A 95 13.54 -7.30 -7.78
N CYS A 96 14.24 -6.37 -8.43
CA CYS A 96 13.62 -5.16 -8.99
C CYS A 96 13.81 -5.14 -10.52
N PRO A 97 13.06 -5.95 -11.28
CA PRO A 97 13.26 -6.11 -12.72
C PRO A 97 12.83 -4.87 -13.51
N VAL A 98 13.43 -4.69 -14.68
CA VAL A 98 12.93 -3.74 -15.68
C VAL A 98 11.82 -4.42 -16.48
N PHE A 99 10.62 -3.83 -16.48
CA PHE A 99 9.46 -4.31 -17.22
C PHE A 99 8.78 -3.16 -17.98
N ASP A 100 7.87 -3.49 -18.91
CA ASP A 100 7.14 -2.50 -19.69
C ASP A 100 6.28 -1.59 -18.81
N ASN A 101 6.32 -0.28 -19.07
CA ASN A 101 5.59 0.73 -18.31
C ASN A 101 5.97 0.81 -16.82
N LEU A 102 7.19 0.39 -16.43
CA LEU A 102 7.71 0.51 -15.06
C LEU A 102 7.54 1.91 -14.47
N PHE A 103 7.94 2.94 -15.22
CA PHE A 103 7.85 4.31 -14.71
C PHE A 103 6.40 4.74 -14.52
N GLU A 104 5.52 4.42 -15.45
CA GLU A 104 4.10 4.75 -15.37
C GLU A 104 3.43 4.06 -14.17
N PHE A 105 3.78 2.80 -13.89
CA PHE A 105 3.36 2.12 -12.66
C PHE A 105 3.78 2.91 -11.42
N CYS A 106 5.04 3.37 -11.38
CA CYS A 106 5.56 4.23 -10.32
C CYS A 106 4.79 5.55 -10.17
N GLN A 107 4.45 6.19 -11.28
CA GLN A 107 3.70 7.43 -11.26
C GLN A 107 2.29 7.25 -10.70
N ILE A 108 1.63 6.15 -11.02
CA ILE A 108 0.24 5.89 -10.60
C ILE A 108 0.17 5.66 -9.09
N TYR A 109 0.95 4.73 -8.54
CA TYR A 109 0.84 4.44 -7.10
C TYR A 109 1.36 5.61 -6.26
N ALA A 110 2.42 6.30 -6.69
CA ALA A 110 2.95 7.45 -5.97
C ALA A 110 1.97 8.63 -6.02
N GLY A 111 1.37 8.88 -7.19
CA GLY A 111 0.38 9.95 -7.37
C GLY A 111 -0.86 9.74 -6.51
N GLY A 112 -1.34 8.49 -6.38
CA GLY A 112 -2.44 8.14 -5.48
C GLY A 112 -2.15 8.46 -4.02
N THR A 113 -0.96 8.14 -3.54
CA THR A 113 -0.55 8.43 -2.15
C THR A 113 -0.37 9.93 -1.91
N ILE A 114 0.20 10.66 -2.87
CA ILE A 114 0.34 12.12 -2.80
C ILE A 114 -1.03 12.81 -2.81
N ASP A 115 -1.95 12.43 -3.70
CA ASP A 115 -3.30 13.00 -3.76
C ASP A 115 -4.09 12.69 -2.50
N ALA A 116 -3.98 11.47 -1.98
CA ALA A 116 -4.59 11.07 -0.72
C ALA A 116 -4.11 11.98 0.43
N ALA A 117 -2.80 12.21 0.55
CA ALA A 117 -2.24 13.13 1.54
C ALA A 117 -2.71 14.58 1.34
N ARG A 118 -2.79 15.07 0.09
CA ARG A 118 -3.33 16.40 -0.24
C ARG A 118 -4.78 16.54 0.21
N ARG A 119 -5.63 15.53 -0.02
CA ARG A 119 -7.03 15.58 0.42
C ARG A 119 -7.17 15.63 1.93
N LEU A 120 -6.36 14.86 2.66
CA LEU A 120 -6.32 14.90 4.14
C LEU A 120 -5.90 16.28 4.65
N ASN A 121 -4.82 16.85 4.11
CA ASN A 121 -4.35 18.20 4.46
C ASN A 121 -5.39 19.29 4.21
N ASN A 122 -6.13 19.18 3.10
CA ASN A 122 -7.21 20.11 2.74
C ASN A 122 -8.54 19.80 3.43
N GLN A 123 -8.59 18.83 4.35
CA GLN A 123 -9.78 18.43 5.10
C GLN A 123 -10.96 18.03 4.19
N LEU A 124 -10.66 17.50 3.01
CA LEU A 124 -11.65 17.05 2.03
C LEU A 124 -12.12 15.61 2.29
N CYS A 125 -11.34 14.84 3.03
CA CYS A 125 -11.72 13.54 3.58
C CYS A 125 -11.13 13.37 4.98
N ASP A 126 -11.66 12.39 5.71
CA ASP A 126 -11.16 12.01 7.04
C ASP A 126 -10.26 10.76 6.92
N ILE A 127 -10.54 9.91 5.92
CA ILE A 127 -9.75 8.72 5.56
C ILE A 127 -9.49 8.75 4.05
N ALA A 128 -8.27 8.40 3.64
CA ALA A 128 -7.91 8.20 2.25
C ALA A 128 -7.25 6.83 2.05
N ILE A 129 -7.66 6.10 1.02
CA ILE A 129 -7.25 4.71 0.75
C ILE A 129 -6.55 4.65 -0.61
N ASN A 130 -5.32 4.15 -0.65
CA ASN A 130 -4.59 3.83 -1.88
C ASN A 130 -3.93 2.46 -1.78
N TRP A 131 -4.65 1.41 -2.17
CA TRP A 131 -4.12 0.03 -2.12
C TRP A 131 -2.94 -0.21 -3.07
N ALA A 132 -2.77 0.62 -4.12
CA ALA A 132 -1.64 0.50 -5.03
C ALA A 132 -0.31 0.96 -4.42
N GLY A 133 -0.37 1.84 -3.41
CA GLY A 133 0.80 2.34 -2.69
C GLY A 133 1.27 1.43 -1.56
N GLY A 134 2.14 1.96 -0.70
CA GLY A 134 2.70 1.23 0.44
C GLY A 134 4.05 0.58 0.15
N LEU A 135 4.78 1.06 -0.87
CA LEU A 135 6.05 0.48 -1.33
C LEU A 135 7.21 0.97 -0.44
N HIS A 136 7.29 0.40 0.76
CA HIS A 136 8.09 0.91 1.87
C HIS A 136 9.61 0.67 1.79
N HIS A 137 10.10 -0.21 0.91
CA HIS A 137 11.51 -0.57 0.83
C HIS A 137 12.35 0.37 -0.04
N ALA A 138 11.71 1.13 -0.94
CA ALA A 138 12.43 2.00 -1.88
C ALA A 138 13.27 3.03 -1.13
N LYS A 139 14.53 3.17 -1.55
CA LYS A 139 15.50 4.09 -0.92
C LYS A 139 15.56 5.39 -1.69
N LYS A 140 16.33 6.36 -1.14
CA LYS A 140 16.50 7.66 -1.79
C LYS A 140 17.08 7.55 -3.20
N CYS A 141 18.01 6.64 -3.41
CA CYS A 141 18.80 6.55 -4.64
C CYS A 141 18.84 5.13 -5.25
N GLU A 142 17.99 4.20 -4.82
CA GLU A 142 17.99 2.83 -5.34
C GLU A 142 16.64 2.15 -5.08
N ALA A 143 16.31 1.17 -5.94
CA ALA A 143 15.19 0.26 -5.72
C ALA A 143 15.56 -0.79 -4.66
N SER A 144 14.57 -1.37 -3.99
CA SER A 144 14.78 -2.46 -3.05
C SER A 144 13.47 -3.19 -2.80
N GLY A 145 13.50 -4.53 -2.63
CA GLY A 145 12.33 -5.32 -2.23
C GLY A 145 11.06 -5.04 -3.04
N PHE A 146 11.15 -5.10 -4.37
CA PHE A 146 10.06 -4.82 -5.32
C PHE A 146 9.62 -3.34 -5.40
N CYS A 147 10.25 -2.46 -4.62
CA CYS A 147 9.88 -1.06 -4.49
C CYS A 147 10.87 -0.15 -5.24
N TYR A 148 10.34 0.72 -6.12
CA TYR A 148 11.16 1.65 -6.93
C TYR A 148 11.04 3.10 -6.42
N ILE A 149 9.82 3.56 -6.15
CA ILE A 149 9.54 4.88 -5.56
C ILE A 149 8.90 4.65 -4.19
N ASN A 150 9.35 5.40 -3.20
CA ASN A 150 8.79 5.36 -1.85
C ASN A 150 7.63 6.36 -1.75
N ASP A 151 6.44 5.91 -2.12
CA ASP A 151 5.24 6.74 -2.12
C ASP A 151 4.84 7.18 -0.70
N LEU A 152 5.14 6.36 0.31
CA LEU A 152 4.89 6.66 1.71
C LEU A 152 5.70 7.86 2.19
N VAL A 153 6.99 7.92 1.87
CA VAL A 153 7.83 9.08 2.20
C VAL A 153 7.28 10.35 1.54
N LEU A 154 6.88 10.27 0.27
CA LEU A 154 6.30 11.41 -0.45
C LEU A 154 4.96 11.86 0.16
N GLY A 155 4.09 10.92 0.53
CA GLY A 155 2.83 11.19 1.21
C GLY A 155 3.05 11.82 2.60
N ILE A 156 4.02 11.32 3.38
CA ILE A 156 4.36 11.88 4.69
C ILE A 156 4.94 13.29 4.54
N LEU A 157 5.82 13.54 3.55
CA LEU A 157 6.34 14.88 3.26
C LEU A 157 5.21 15.86 2.92
N GLU A 158 4.19 15.42 2.19
CA GLU A 158 2.98 16.21 1.92
C GLU A 158 2.21 16.49 3.22
N LEU A 159 1.94 15.49 4.05
CA LEU A 159 1.26 15.66 5.35
C LEU A 159 2.01 16.62 6.29
N LEU A 160 3.35 16.57 6.30
CA LEU A 160 4.20 17.44 7.12
C LEU A 160 4.10 18.93 6.76
N LYS A 161 3.45 19.30 5.65
CA LYS A 161 3.13 20.71 5.34
C LYS A 161 2.10 21.31 6.30
N TYR A 162 1.21 20.49 6.87
CA TYR A 162 0.12 20.93 7.75
C TYR A 162 0.18 20.28 9.14
N HIS A 163 0.74 19.07 9.25
CA HIS A 163 0.83 18.33 10.50
C HIS A 163 2.22 18.46 11.12
N ALA A 164 2.27 18.90 12.39
CA ALA A 164 3.55 19.01 13.12
C ALA A 164 4.22 17.64 13.32
N ARG A 165 3.40 16.59 13.53
CA ARG A 165 3.80 15.21 13.80
C ARG A 165 2.95 14.25 12.97
N VAL A 166 3.60 13.33 12.25
CA VAL A 166 2.95 12.25 11.48
C VAL A 166 3.38 10.91 12.06
N LEU A 167 2.43 10.05 12.37
CA LEU A 167 2.72 8.67 12.81
C LEU A 167 2.61 7.73 11.62
N TYR A 168 3.69 7.01 11.34
CA TYR A 168 3.72 5.92 10.38
C TYR A 168 3.64 4.58 11.12
N ILE A 169 2.66 3.75 10.75
CA ILE A 169 2.45 2.40 11.30
C ILE A 169 2.54 1.40 10.15
N ASP A 170 3.33 0.35 10.34
CA ASP A 170 3.63 -0.66 9.34
C ASP A 170 3.33 -2.06 9.89
N ILE A 171 2.41 -2.77 9.22
CA ILE A 171 2.00 -4.15 9.56
C ILE A 171 2.35 -5.16 8.45
N ASP A 172 3.18 -4.76 7.48
CA ASP A 172 3.85 -5.68 6.57
C ASP A 172 4.72 -6.67 7.35
N VAL A 173 4.91 -7.88 6.81
CA VAL A 173 5.80 -8.85 7.48
C VAL A 173 7.27 -8.42 7.43
N HIS A 174 7.65 -7.58 6.47
CA HIS A 174 8.99 -7.03 6.33
C HIS A 174 9.14 -5.72 7.09
N HIS A 175 10.36 -5.44 7.56
CA HIS A 175 10.65 -4.15 8.19
C HIS A 175 10.52 -3.00 7.17
N GLY A 176 9.77 -1.95 7.52
CA GLY A 176 9.57 -0.71 6.75
C GLY A 176 10.80 0.19 6.67
N ASP A 177 11.93 -0.38 6.25
CA ASP A 177 13.26 0.17 6.34
C ASP A 177 13.48 1.44 5.51
N GLY A 178 12.85 1.56 4.33
CA GLY A 178 12.97 2.77 3.49
C GLY A 178 12.29 3.99 4.13
N VAL A 179 11.13 3.80 4.76
CA VAL A 179 10.43 4.87 5.49
C VAL A 179 11.17 5.22 6.77
N GLU A 180 11.64 4.22 7.52
CA GLU A 180 12.45 4.43 8.72
C GLU A 180 13.74 5.20 8.41
N GLU A 181 14.50 4.80 7.38
CA GLU A 181 15.73 5.48 6.97
C GLU A 181 15.49 6.95 6.58
N ALA A 182 14.41 7.21 5.84
CA ALA A 182 14.07 8.56 5.39
C ALA A 182 13.81 9.55 6.54
N PHE A 183 13.33 9.06 7.68
CA PHE A 183 12.96 9.87 8.84
C PHE A 183 13.79 9.60 10.10
N TYR A 184 14.86 8.83 9.99
CA TYR A 184 15.68 8.35 11.13
C TYR A 184 16.25 9.45 12.03
N PHE A 185 16.38 10.66 11.50
CA PHE A 185 16.98 11.82 12.16
C PHE A 185 15.99 12.92 12.57
N THR A 186 14.67 12.68 12.51
CA THR A 186 13.65 13.69 12.88
C THR A 186 12.66 13.18 13.90
N ASP A 187 12.18 14.07 14.78
CA ASP A 187 11.08 13.83 15.71
C ASP A 187 9.70 14.12 15.10
N ARG A 188 9.65 14.73 13.92
CA ARG A 188 8.39 15.10 13.24
C ARG A 188 7.67 13.91 12.60
N VAL A 189 8.35 12.78 12.46
CA VAL A 189 7.75 11.52 12.02
C VAL A 189 8.17 10.44 13.00
N MET A 190 7.21 9.67 13.51
CA MET A 190 7.50 8.46 14.27
C MET A 190 7.18 7.25 13.41
N THR A 191 8.13 6.33 13.26
CA THR A 191 7.93 5.05 12.56
C THR A 191 7.70 3.94 13.57
N VAL A 192 6.68 3.11 13.34
CA VAL A 192 6.40 1.92 14.14
C VAL A 192 6.19 0.73 13.23
N SER A 193 7.10 -0.25 13.27
CA SER A 193 7.04 -1.43 12.40
C SER A 193 6.98 -2.73 13.19
N PHE A 194 6.09 -3.63 12.78
CA PHE A 194 5.90 -4.97 13.34
C PHE A 194 6.26 -6.02 12.29
N HIS A 195 7.41 -6.66 12.40
CA HIS A 195 7.96 -7.45 11.29
C HIS A 195 8.66 -8.73 11.77
N LYS A 196 8.83 -9.71 10.88
CA LYS A 196 9.72 -10.86 11.12
C LYS A 196 11.16 -10.37 11.16
N TYR A 197 11.92 -10.83 12.15
CA TYR A 197 13.33 -10.49 12.28
C TYR A 197 14.19 -11.73 12.56
N GLY A 198 15.46 -11.69 12.14
CA GLY A 198 16.41 -12.80 12.25
C GLY A 198 16.36 -13.80 11.09
N ASP A 199 17.26 -14.78 11.09
CA ASP A 199 17.37 -15.85 10.09
C ASP A 199 17.57 -15.36 8.64
N LEU A 200 18.27 -14.24 8.48
CA LEU A 200 18.49 -13.57 7.18
C LEU A 200 17.19 -13.14 6.47
N PHE A 201 16.08 -13.01 7.21
CA PHE A 201 14.83 -12.48 6.67
C PHE A 201 15.03 -11.04 6.18
N PHE A 202 14.58 -10.76 4.96
CA PHE A 202 14.70 -9.44 4.33
C PHE A 202 13.92 -8.39 5.14
N PRO A 203 14.41 -7.14 5.29
CA PRO A 203 15.65 -6.57 4.76
C PRO A 203 16.89 -6.75 5.66
N GLY A 204 16.76 -7.45 6.78
CA GLY A 204 17.86 -7.67 7.74
C GLY A 204 18.12 -6.49 8.70
N THR A 205 17.21 -5.51 8.77
CA THR A 205 17.21 -4.38 9.70
C THR A 205 15.96 -4.42 10.60
N GLY A 206 15.79 -3.45 11.51
CA GLY A 206 14.64 -3.40 12.41
C GLY A 206 14.87 -4.11 13.74
N ASP A 207 16.11 -4.22 14.22
CA ASP A 207 16.34 -4.69 15.59
C ASP A 207 15.64 -3.76 16.60
N ALA A 208 15.18 -4.30 17.74
CA ALA A 208 14.59 -3.49 18.81
C ALA A 208 15.51 -2.37 19.36
N LYS A 209 16.82 -2.43 19.06
CA LYS A 209 17.81 -1.40 19.42
C LYS A 209 17.94 -0.29 18.38
N GLU A 210 17.41 -0.45 17.18
CA GLU A 210 17.32 0.58 16.15
C GLU A 210 16.19 1.53 16.55
N ILE A 211 16.56 2.64 17.20
CA ILE A 211 15.62 3.57 17.84
C ILE A 211 15.68 4.98 17.26
N GLY A 212 16.31 5.16 16.10
CA GLY A 212 16.57 6.47 15.51
C GLY A 212 17.81 7.16 16.10
N GLU A 213 18.22 8.25 15.46
CA GLU A 213 19.41 8.99 15.82
C GLU A 213 19.16 10.50 15.93
N ARG A 214 20.03 11.18 16.68
CA ARG A 214 19.97 12.63 16.92
C ARG A 214 18.57 13.06 17.41
N GLU A 215 17.95 14.04 16.75
CA GLU A 215 16.59 14.49 17.05
C GLU A 215 15.54 13.39 16.84
N GLY A 216 15.78 12.41 15.95
CA GLY A 216 14.92 11.25 15.73
C GLY A 216 15.12 10.10 16.72
N LYS A 217 16.03 10.24 17.70
CA LYS A 217 16.22 9.21 18.73
C LYS A 217 14.95 9.05 19.57
N PHE A 218 14.53 7.79 19.72
CA PHE A 218 13.26 7.33 20.30
C PHE A 218 12.01 7.56 19.43
N TYR A 219 12.18 7.95 18.16
CA TYR A 219 11.09 8.11 17.19
C TYR A 219 11.06 7.01 16.12
N ALA A 220 11.95 6.02 16.19
CA ALA A 220 11.80 4.74 15.51
C ALA A 220 11.50 3.65 16.53
N ILE A 221 10.41 2.91 16.34
CA ILE A 221 9.97 1.82 17.22
C ILE A 221 9.86 0.54 16.39
N ASN A 222 10.78 -0.37 16.65
CA ASN A 222 10.85 -1.66 15.98
C ASN A 222 10.36 -2.78 16.89
N VAL A 223 9.44 -3.59 16.37
CA VAL A 223 8.85 -4.75 17.06
C VAL A 223 9.26 -6.01 16.30
N PRO A 224 10.46 -6.56 16.54
CA PRO A 224 10.93 -7.78 15.89
C PRO A 224 10.19 -9.01 16.41
N LEU A 225 9.63 -9.79 15.50
CA LEU A 225 8.80 -10.96 15.76
C LEU A 225 9.40 -12.23 15.15
N LYS A 226 8.87 -13.39 15.57
CA LYS A 226 9.22 -14.72 15.05
C LYS A 226 8.07 -15.29 14.23
N ASP A 227 8.36 -16.36 13.50
CA ASP A 227 7.40 -17.11 12.69
C ASP A 227 6.14 -17.50 13.46
N GLY A 228 5.03 -17.55 12.73
CA GLY A 228 3.78 -18.13 13.21
C GLY A 228 3.05 -17.34 14.30
N ILE A 229 3.33 -16.04 14.45
CA ILE A 229 2.55 -15.19 15.37
C ILE A 229 1.07 -15.23 14.99
N ASP A 230 0.22 -15.44 15.99
CA ASP A 230 -1.23 -15.55 15.84
C ASP A 230 -1.96 -14.22 16.10
N ASP A 231 -3.24 -14.16 15.73
CA ASP A 231 -4.11 -12.98 15.90
C ASP A 231 -4.10 -12.46 17.34
N LEU A 232 -4.21 -13.35 18.33
CA LEU A 232 -4.28 -12.96 19.74
C LEU A 232 -2.98 -12.29 20.20
N SER A 233 -1.83 -12.87 19.85
CA SER A 233 -0.52 -12.34 20.23
C SER A 233 -0.24 -11.02 19.50
N PHE A 234 -0.48 -10.98 18.19
CA PHE A 234 -0.24 -9.79 17.37
C PHE A 234 -1.12 -8.62 17.80
N THR A 235 -2.43 -8.81 17.85
CA THR A 235 -3.37 -7.71 18.19
C THR A 235 -3.18 -7.20 19.62
N ARG A 236 -2.79 -8.06 20.57
CA ARG A 236 -2.46 -7.63 21.94
C ARG A 236 -1.22 -6.74 21.96
N LEU A 237 -0.15 -7.13 21.27
CA LEU A 237 1.07 -6.33 21.17
C LEU A 237 0.79 -5.01 20.47
N PHE A 238 0.15 -5.08 19.29
CA PHE A 238 -0.21 -3.93 18.47
C PHE A 238 -1.00 -2.89 19.27
N LYS A 239 -2.12 -3.29 19.88
CA LYS A 239 -2.97 -2.38 20.67
C LYS A 239 -2.22 -1.75 21.83
N THR A 240 -1.38 -2.52 22.52
CA THR A 240 -0.61 -2.03 23.68
C THR A 240 0.38 -0.96 23.26
N ILE A 241 1.15 -1.24 22.21
CA ILE A 241 2.20 -0.34 21.70
C ILE A 241 1.58 0.90 21.07
N ILE A 242 0.63 0.73 20.13
CA ILE A 242 0.03 1.84 19.40
C ILE A 242 -0.78 2.76 20.32
N SER A 243 -1.48 2.22 21.34
CA SER A 243 -2.12 3.08 22.36
C SER A 243 -1.11 4.02 23.01
N LYS A 244 0.04 3.48 23.44
CA LYS A 244 1.05 4.25 24.15
C LYS A 244 1.76 5.24 23.24
N VAL A 245 1.98 4.85 21.99
CA VAL A 245 2.52 5.71 20.93
C VAL A 245 1.61 6.90 20.71
N VAL A 246 0.32 6.69 20.44
CA VAL A 246 -0.61 7.79 20.19
C VAL A 246 -0.76 8.70 21.41
N GLU A 247 -0.83 8.14 22.63
CA GLU A 247 -0.88 8.90 23.89
C GLU A 247 0.34 9.82 24.07
N THR A 248 1.53 9.30 23.75
CA THR A 248 2.80 9.99 24.03
C THR A 248 3.20 10.92 22.89
N TYR A 249 3.15 10.43 21.65
CA TYR A 249 3.57 11.14 20.46
C TYR A 249 2.52 12.15 19.98
N GLN A 250 1.24 11.92 20.25
CA GLN A 250 0.13 12.81 19.87
C GLN A 250 0.20 13.25 18.40
N PRO A 251 0.16 12.32 17.44
CA PRO A 251 0.26 12.65 16.01
C PRO A 251 -0.92 13.49 15.54
N GLY A 252 -0.69 14.32 14.53
CA GLY A 252 -1.74 15.08 13.84
C GLY A 252 -2.37 14.34 12.67
N ALA A 253 -1.67 13.35 12.12
CA ALA A 253 -2.14 12.44 11.07
C ALA A 253 -1.45 11.08 11.20
N ILE A 254 -2.09 10.03 10.70
CA ILE A 254 -1.56 8.66 10.69
C ILE A 254 -1.46 8.18 9.23
N VAL A 255 -0.35 7.54 8.91
CA VAL A 255 -0.18 6.71 7.71
C VAL A 255 -0.09 5.26 8.16
N LEU A 256 -1.01 4.42 7.70
CA LEU A 256 -1.05 2.98 7.99
C LEU A 256 -0.78 2.21 6.69
N GLN A 257 0.37 1.55 6.65
CA GLN A 257 0.72 0.59 5.61
C GLN A 257 0.12 -0.76 6.01
N CYS A 258 -0.67 -1.38 5.13
CA CYS A 258 -1.38 -2.64 5.38
C CYS A 258 -0.84 -3.77 4.50
N GLY A 259 0.46 -4.04 4.58
CA GLY A 259 1.11 -5.17 3.89
C GLY A 259 0.44 -6.50 4.23
N ALA A 260 -0.12 -7.15 3.22
CA ALA A 260 -0.94 -8.36 3.38
C ALA A 260 -0.11 -9.66 3.37
N ASP A 261 1.21 -9.58 3.30
CA ASP A 261 2.13 -10.72 3.42
C ASP A 261 2.33 -11.17 4.88
N SER A 262 1.83 -10.41 5.85
CA SER A 262 1.72 -10.85 7.25
C SER A 262 0.57 -11.86 7.48
N LEU A 263 -0.25 -12.12 6.46
CA LEU A 263 -1.34 -13.11 6.52
C LEU A 263 -0.83 -14.55 6.49
N ALA A 264 -1.61 -15.44 7.11
CA ALA A 264 -1.41 -16.88 7.03
C ALA A 264 -1.50 -17.38 5.58
N GLY A 265 -0.54 -18.22 5.18
CA GLY A 265 -0.50 -18.82 3.85
C GLY A 265 -0.07 -17.86 2.74
N ASP A 266 0.60 -16.75 3.09
CA ASP A 266 1.32 -15.95 2.12
C ASP A 266 2.49 -16.74 1.49
N ARG A 267 2.87 -16.42 0.24
CA ARG A 267 3.95 -17.13 -0.47
C ARG A 267 5.35 -16.81 0.07
N LEU A 268 5.57 -15.62 0.65
CA LEU A 268 6.86 -15.17 1.16
C LEU A 268 6.85 -14.96 2.68
N GLY A 269 5.72 -14.50 3.22
CA GLY A 269 5.55 -14.26 4.64
C GLY A 269 5.40 -15.54 5.46
N CYS A 270 5.84 -15.47 6.73
CA CYS A 270 5.85 -16.60 7.65
C CYS A 270 5.02 -16.36 8.93
N PHE A 271 4.13 -15.37 8.91
CA PHE A 271 3.18 -15.12 9.99
C PHE A 271 1.92 -15.98 9.84
N ASN A 272 1.05 -15.94 10.86
CA ASN A 272 -0.18 -16.73 10.89
C ASN A 272 -1.40 -15.87 11.25
N LEU A 273 -1.47 -14.66 10.66
CA LEU A 273 -2.60 -13.76 10.87
C LEU A 273 -3.78 -14.13 9.98
N SER A 274 -4.97 -14.12 10.56
CA SER A 274 -6.20 -14.14 9.80
C SER A 274 -6.51 -12.74 9.26
N ILE A 275 -7.41 -12.67 8.28
CA ILE A 275 -7.93 -11.39 7.78
C ILE A 275 -8.61 -10.59 8.91
N ASP A 276 -9.27 -11.28 9.87
CA ASP A 276 -9.90 -10.62 11.01
C ASP A 276 -8.87 -10.06 11.99
N GLY A 277 -7.79 -10.80 12.26
CA GLY A 277 -6.68 -10.32 13.09
C GLY A 277 -5.97 -9.11 12.49
N HIS A 278 -5.71 -9.17 11.17
CA HIS A 278 -5.12 -8.07 10.41
C HIS A 278 -6.04 -6.84 10.42
N SER A 279 -7.32 -7.01 10.08
CA SER A 279 -8.32 -5.94 10.02
C SER A 279 -8.62 -5.30 11.38
N GLU A 280 -8.40 -6.01 12.49
CA GLU A 280 -8.52 -5.42 13.83
C GLU A 280 -7.45 -4.34 14.07
N CYS A 281 -6.29 -4.41 13.42
CA CYS A 281 -5.28 -3.35 13.46
C CYS A 281 -5.80 -2.07 12.81
N VAL A 282 -6.40 -2.19 11.61
CA VAL A 282 -7.08 -1.08 10.91
C VAL A 282 -8.23 -0.52 11.74
N SER A 283 -9.09 -1.38 12.29
CA SER A 283 -10.21 -0.97 13.15
C SER A 283 -9.71 -0.22 14.38
N PHE A 284 -8.62 -0.68 14.99
CA PHE A 284 -8.03 -0.05 16.17
C PHE A 284 -7.47 1.34 15.85
N VAL A 285 -6.71 1.47 14.76
CA VAL A 285 -6.14 2.76 14.32
C VAL A 285 -7.25 3.76 13.97
N LYS A 286 -8.29 3.34 13.26
CA LYS A 286 -9.45 4.17 12.92
C LYS A 286 -10.11 4.82 14.14
N ARG A 287 -10.13 4.14 15.30
CA ARG A 287 -10.78 4.64 16.54
C ARG A 287 -10.10 5.86 17.15
N PHE A 288 -8.85 6.17 16.77
CA PHE A 288 -8.17 7.40 17.23
C PHE A 288 -8.74 8.67 16.59
N ASN A 289 -9.49 8.55 15.48
CA ASN A 289 -10.20 9.66 14.84
C ASN A 289 -9.27 10.81 14.41
N LEU A 290 -8.12 10.42 13.86
CA LEU A 290 -7.16 11.32 13.23
C LEU A 290 -7.25 11.15 11.71
N PRO A 291 -6.84 12.18 10.92
CA PRO A 291 -6.64 12.02 9.48
C PRO A 291 -5.82 10.77 9.19
N LEU A 292 -6.38 9.85 8.42
CA LEU A 292 -5.82 8.52 8.21
C LEU A 292 -5.61 8.25 6.73
N LEU A 293 -4.35 8.08 6.34
CA LEU A 293 -3.96 7.53 5.06
C LEU A 293 -3.74 6.04 5.21
N VAL A 294 -4.43 5.22 4.42
CA VAL A 294 -4.29 3.77 4.38
C VAL A 294 -3.74 3.36 3.03
N THR A 295 -2.65 2.59 3.03
CA THR A 295 -2.04 2.08 1.81
C THR A 295 -1.97 0.55 1.81
N GLY A 296 -1.66 -0.02 0.66
CA GLY A 296 -1.34 -1.45 0.55
C GLY A 296 0.05 -1.77 1.10
N GLY A 297 0.81 -2.51 0.33
CA GLY A 297 2.10 -3.08 0.75
C GLY A 297 2.39 -4.41 0.07
N GLY A 298 3.17 -5.27 0.73
CA GLY A 298 3.38 -6.65 0.33
C GLY A 298 2.11 -7.52 0.31
N GLY A 299 2.27 -8.79 -0.04
CA GLY A 299 1.20 -9.78 -0.14
C GLY A 299 1.19 -10.49 -1.49
N TYR A 300 1.49 -11.78 -1.45
CA TYR A 300 1.93 -12.58 -2.59
C TYR A 300 1.05 -13.82 -2.83
N THR A 301 0.08 -14.07 -1.95
CA THR A 301 -1.12 -14.87 -2.26
C THR A 301 -2.25 -13.92 -2.67
N LYS A 302 -2.30 -13.59 -3.97
CA LYS A 302 -3.14 -12.51 -4.56
C LYS A 302 -4.63 -12.58 -4.17
N GLU A 303 -5.17 -13.78 -4.03
CA GLU A 303 -6.55 -14.04 -3.61
C GLU A 303 -6.78 -13.56 -2.18
N ASN A 304 -5.83 -13.82 -1.28
CA ASN A 304 -5.91 -13.41 0.12
C ASN A 304 -5.67 -11.91 0.29
N VAL A 305 -4.81 -11.31 -0.53
CA VAL A 305 -4.66 -9.85 -0.60
C VAL A 305 -5.99 -9.19 -0.98
N ALA A 306 -6.64 -9.68 -2.05
CA ALA A 306 -7.91 -9.15 -2.50
C ALA A 306 -9.00 -9.24 -1.43
N ARG A 307 -9.09 -10.38 -0.74
CA ARG A 307 -9.99 -10.57 0.40
C ARG A 307 -9.68 -9.60 1.55
N CYS A 308 -8.41 -9.51 1.96
CA CYS A 308 -7.97 -8.71 3.09
C CYS A 308 -8.30 -7.22 2.90
N TRP A 309 -7.81 -6.62 1.83
CA TRP A 309 -8.04 -5.19 1.58
C TRP A 309 -9.52 -4.85 1.31
N THR A 310 -10.31 -5.80 0.81
CA THR A 310 -11.77 -5.64 0.73
C THR A 310 -12.41 -5.60 2.12
N VAL A 311 -12.06 -6.51 3.02
CA VAL A 311 -12.54 -6.50 4.42
C VAL A 311 -12.12 -5.22 5.11
N GLU A 312 -10.87 -4.79 4.95
CA GLU A 312 -10.37 -3.56 5.56
C GLU A 312 -11.07 -2.31 5.00
N THR A 313 -11.38 -2.29 3.70
CA THR A 313 -12.22 -1.24 3.12
C THR A 313 -13.62 -1.23 3.78
N GLY A 314 -14.21 -2.41 4.03
CA GLY A 314 -15.45 -2.55 4.81
C GLY A 314 -15.33 -2.00 6.23
N VAL A 315 -14.23 -2.31 6.93
CA VAL A 315 -13.93 -1.80 8.28
C VAL A 315 -13.81 -0.26 8.28
N LEU A 316 -13.12 0.31 7.30
CA LEU A 316 -12.99 1.75 7.15
C LEU A 316 -14.35 2.42 6.88
N LEU A 317 -15.25 1.74 6.16
CA LEU A 317 -16.61 2.21 5.86
C LEU A 317 -17.65 1.91 6.95
N ASP A 318 -17.23 1.36 8.10
CA ASP A 318 -18.11 0.83 9.16
C ASP A 318 -19.21 -0.09 8.58
N THR A 319 -18.81 -0.96 7.66
CA THR A 319 -19.71 -1.86 6.91
C THR A 319 -19.31 -3.31 7.13
N GLU A 320 -20.22 -4.09 7.71
CA GLU A 320 -20.08 -5.54 7.79
C GLU A 320 -20.36 -6.18 6.43
N LEU A 321 -19.46 -7.08 6.00
CA LEU A 321 -19.55 -7.78 4.73
C LEU A 321 -20.03 -9.22 4.95
N PRO A 322 -20.96 -9.74 4.13
CA PRO A 322 -21.28 -11.15 4.17
C PRO A 322 -20.06 -11.97 3.75
N ASN A 323 -19.92 -13.17 4.32
CA ASN A 323 -18.75 -14.01 4.05
C ASN A 323 -18.75 -14.60 2.64
N GLU A 324 -19.90 -14.68 1.98
CA GLU A 324 -20.01 -15.10 0.58
C GLU A 324 -19.51 -13.99 -0.33
N ILE A 325 -18.63 -14.32 -1.28
CA ILE A 325 -18.14 -13.39 -2.29
C ILE A 325 -19.21 -13.25 -3.39
N PRO A 326 -19.71 -12.02 -3.64
CA PRO A 326 -20.65 -11.77 -4.74
C PRO A 326 -20.02 -12.07 -6.09
N GLU A 327 -20.83 -12.46 -7.06
CA GLU A 327 -20.40 -12.68 -8.45
C GLU A 327 -19.62 -11.48 -8.98
N ASN A 328 -18.48 -11.74 -9.60
CA ASN A 328 -17.58 -10.74 -10.19
C ASN A 328 -16.66 -11.40 -11.24
N ASP A 329 -15.98 -10.59 -12.04
CA ASP A 329 -15.18 -11.06 -13.17
C ASP A 329 -14.02 -11.98 -12.74
N TYR A 330 -13.57 -11.88 -11.49
CA TYR A 330 -12.50 -12.68 -10.91
C TYR A 330 -12.99 -13.77 -9.95
N ILE A 331 -14.29 -14.08 -9.90
CA ILE A 331 -14.88 -15.01 -8.93
C ILE A 331 -14.18 -16.38 -8.88
N LYS A 332 -13.70 -16.86 -10.03
CA LYS A 332 -13.02 -18.15 -10.18
C LYS A 332 -11.72 -18.25 -9.37
N TYR A 333 -11.05 -17.13 -9.10
CA TYR A 333 -9.86 -17.10 -8.25
C TYR A 333 -10.16 -17.44 -6.78
N PHE A 334 -11.43 -17.31 -6.35
CA PHE A 334 -11.83 -17.58 -4.97
C PHE A 334 -12.45 -18.96 -4.76
N ALA A 335 -12.38 -19.83 -5.78
CA ALA A 335 -12.80 -21.22 -5.68
C ALA A 335 -11.89 -22.03 -4.74
N PRO A 336 -12.38 -23.15 -4.17
CA PRO A 336 -13.75 -23.66 -4.27
C PRO A 336 -14.73 -23.07 -3.24
N GLU A 337 -14.26 -22.35 -2.22
CA GLU A 337 -15.11 -21.88 -1.13
C GLU A 337 -15.93 -20.64 -1.48
N PHE A 338 -15.46 -19.79 -2.40
CA PHE A 338 -16.06 -18.50 -2.77
C PHE A 338 -16.35 -17.62 -1.55
N SER A 339 -15.48 -17.71 -0.53
CA SER A 339 -15.62 -16.99 0.74
C SER A 339 -14.56 -15.90 0.94
N LEU A 340 -14.97 -14.84 1.61
CA LEU A 340 -14.15 -13.68 1.94
C LEU A 340 -13.19 -14.00 3.08
N LYS A 341 -13.68 -14.69 4.12
CA LYS A 341 -12.89 -15.20 5.22
C LYS A 341 -12.64 -16.69 5.01
N ILE A 342 -11.37 -17.06 5.01
CA ILE A 342 -10.93 -18.45 4.99
C ILE A 342 -10.71 -18.91 6.45
N PRO A 343 -11.14 -20.13 6.83
CA PRO A 343 -10.78 -20.69 8.14
C PRO A 343 -9.26 -20.70 8.28
N ASN A 344 -8.74 -20.23 9.42
CA ASN A 344 -7.29 -20.10 9.67
C ASN A 344 -6.50 -21.27 9.08
N GLY A 345 -5.59 -20.95 8.15
CA GLY A 345 -4.69 -21.93 7.58
C GLY A 345 -3.95 -22.65 8.71
N GLN A 346 -3.94 -23.97 8.67
CA GLN A 346 -2.97 -24.73 9.45
C GLN A 346 -1.58 -24.23 9.07
N ILE A 347 -0.70 -24.04 10.06
CA ILE A 347 0.73 -23.82 9.85
C ILE A 347 1.16 -24.79 8.76
N VAL A 348 1.44 -24.29 7.56
CA VAL A 348 2.12 -25.12 6.57
C VAL A 348 3.55 -25.20 7.07
N PRO A 349 4.04 -26.37 7.51
CA PRO A 349 5.42 -26.49 7.94
C PRO A 349 6.31 -26.04 6.77
N PRO A 350 7.45 -25.39 7.03
CA PRO A 350 8.36 -24.91 5.98
C PRO A 350 8.81 -26.01 4.99
N ASP A 351 8.64 -27.28 5.35
CA ASP A 351 9.00 -28.44 4.52
C ASP A 351 7.95 -28.86 3.49
N PHE A 352 6.74 -28.26 3.48
CA PHE A 352 5.79 -28.44 2.39
C PHE A 352 5.97 -27.30 1.39
N TYR A 353 6.92 -27.49 0.48
CA TYR A 353 6.85 -26.90 -0.86
C TYR A 353 5.41 -27.06 -1.34
N ILE A 354 4.69 -25.93 -1.47
CA ILE A 354 3.49 -25.88 -2.29
C ILE A 354 3.93 -26.45 -3.65
N PRO A 355 3.33 -27.55 -4.14
CA PRO A 355 3.72 -28.10 -5.42
C PRO A 355 3.70 -26.98 -6.44
N ASP A 356 4.71 -26.93 -7.32
CA ASP A 356 4.79 -26.01 -8.45
C ASP A 356 3.51 -26.13 -9.28
N PHE A 357 2.46 -25.41 -8.88
CA PHE A 357 1.33 -25.14 -9.71
C PHE A 357 1.85 -24.05 -10.63
N ASP A 358 2.23 -24.46 -11.83
CA ASP A 358 2.62 -23.57 -12.89
C ASP A 358 1.34 -22.81 -13.29
N GLU A 359 0.97 -21.77 -12.50
CA GLU A 359 -0.07 -20.81 -12.86
C GLU A 359 0.25 -20.15 -14.22
N ASP A 360 1.52 -20.23 -14.65
CA ASP A 360 2.01 -19.77 -15.95
C ASP A 360 1.80 -20.78 -17.11
N GLU A 361 1.45 -22.06 -16.86
CA GLU A 361 1.10 -23.02 -17.95
C GLU A 361 -0.23 -22.67 -18.63
N GLN A 362 -1.09 -21.94 -17.92
CA GLN A 362 -2.16 -21.16 -18.53
C GLN A 362 -1.70 -19.72 -18.54
N ASN A 363 -1.08 -19.26 -19.62
CA ASN A 363 -0.88 -17.83 -19.83
C ASN A 363 -2.22 -17.09 -19.58
N PRO A 364 -2.42 -16.38 -18.44
CA PRO A 364 -3.71 -15.78 -18.13
C PRO A 364 -3.89 -14.45 -18.87
N ASP A 365 -2.86 -14.02 -19.61
CA ASP A 365 -2.87 -12.78 -20.34
C ASP A 365 -3.54 -12.90 -21.72
N GLU A 366 -4.77 -13.41 -21.74
CA GLU A 366 -5.77 -12.97 -22.72
C GLU A 366 -6.20 -11.52 -22.41
N ARG A 367 -5.21 -10.61 -22.27
CA ARG A 367 -5.34 -9.21 -21.82
C ARG A 367 -6.05 -8.29 -22.82
N ILE A 368 -6.43 -8.77 -24.00
CA ILE A 368 -6.90 -7.90 -25.08
C ILE A 368 -8.41 -7.58 -24.97
N ASP A 369 -9.24 -8.50 -24.46
CA ASP A 369 -10.69 -8.26 -24.37
C ASP A 369 -11.12 -7.60 -23.03
N GLN A 370 -10.46 -7.91 -21.90
CA GLN A 370 -10.85 -7.42 -20.57
C GLN A 370 -10.39 -5.99 -20.26
N HIS A 371 -9.33 -5.50 -20.92
CA HIS A 371 -8.84 -4.12 -20.78
C HIS A 371 -9.92 -3.08 -21.14
N SER A 372 -10.95 -3.46 -21.91
CA SER A 372 -12.10 -2.60 -22.20
C SER A 372 -13.06 -2.46 -21.01
N GLN A 373 -13.21 -3.50 -20.17
CA GLN A 373 -14.18 -3.56 -19.08
C GLN A 373 -13.70 -2.82 -17.82
N ASP A 374 -12.42 -2.92 -17.47
CA ASP A 374 -11.84 -2.19 -16.33
C ASP A 374 -11.88 -0.65 -16.50
N LYS A 375 -12.02 -0.16 -17.74
CA LYS A 375 -12.16 1.27 -18.07
C LYS A 375 -13.61 1.77 -18.03
N HIS A 376 -14.60 0.88 -17.92
CA HIS A 376 -16.00 1.22 -18.13
C HIS A 376 -16.76 1.77 -16.92
N ILE A 377 -16.07 2.08 -15.82
CA ILE A 377 -16.67 2.86 -14.72
C ILE A 377 -16.54 4.36 -15.07
N GLN A 378 -17.29 4.79 -16.08
CA GLN A 378 -17.56 6.21 -16.30
C GLN A 378 -18.62 6.67 -15.29
N ARG A 379 -18.33 7.72 -14.53
CA ARG A 379 -19.34 8.44 -13.76
C ARG A 379 -20.11 9.36 -14.70
N ASP A 380 -21.40 9.10 -14.83
CA ASP A 380 -22.37 10.17 -15.05
C ASP A 380 -22.31 11.10 -13.82
N ASP A 381 -22.36 12.41 -14.09
CA ASP A 381 -22.45 13.53 -13.13
C ASP A 381 -21.15 14.08 -12.50
N GLU A 382 -20.29 14.69 -13.32
CA GLU A 382 -19.48 15.84 -12.89
C GLU A 382 -20.24 17.15 -13.17
N TYR A 383 -20.85 17.73 -12.15
CA TYR A 383 -21.23 19.15 -12.16
C TYR A 383 -20.05 19.98 -11.66
N TYR A 384 -19.27 20.55 -12.60
CA TYR A 384 -18.49 21.74 -12.33
C TYR A 384 -19.39 22.96 -12.61
N GLU A 385 -19.95 23.56 -11.55
CA GLU A 385 -20.36 24.97 -11.65
C GLU A 385 -19.09 25.81 -11.63
N ALA A 386 -18.71 26.32 -12.81
CA ALA A 386 -17.75 27.40 -12.91
C ALA A 386 -18.44 28.68 -12.43
N ASP A 387 -18.03 29.17 -11.25
CA ASP A 387 -18.31 30.54 -10.82
C ASP A 387 -17.63 31.50 -11.81
N ASN A 388 -18.43 32.02 -12.74
CA ASN A 388 -18.09 33.19 -13.56
C ASN A 388 -18.24 34.44 -12.68
N ASP A 389 -17.19 34.80 -11.94
CA ASP A 389 -17.08 36.14 -11.41
C ASP A 389 -16.83 37.13 -12.56
N ASN A 390 -17.86 37.92 -12.81
CA ASN A 390 -17.97 38.90 -13.86
C ASN A 390 -17.32 40.20 -13.36
N ASP A 391 -16.05 40.44 -13.71
CA ASP A 391 -15.38 41.73 -13.53
C ASP A 391 -16.04 42.79 -14.43
N GLN A 392 -17.06 43.48 -13.92
CA GLN A 392 -17.45 44.79 -14.43
C GLN A 392 -16.67 45.88 -13.68
N MET A 393 -15.61 46.34 -14.33
CA MET A 393 -14.98 47.62 -14.00
C MET A 393 -15.92 48.76 -14.41
N ASP A 394 -16.50 49.44 -13.42
CA ASP A 394 -17.05 50.79 -13.61
C ASP A 394 -15.90 51.81 -13.63
N VAL A 395 -15.65 52.39 -14.81
CA VAL A 395 -14.89 53.63 -14.96
C VAL A 395 -15.69 54.58 -15.85
N SER A 396 -16.38 55.52 -15.20
CA SER A 396 -16.72 56.91 -15.58
C SER A 396 -18.16 57.30 -15.26
#